data_AF-A0AAA9Z8F0-F1
#
_entry.id   AF-A0AAA9Z8F0-F1
#
_cell.length_a   1.000
_cell.length_b   1.000
_cell.length_c   1.000
_cell.angle_alpha   90.00
_cell.angle_beta   90.00
_cell.angle_gamma   90.00
#
_symmetry.space_group_name_H-M   'P 1'
#
loop_
_entity.id
_entity.type
_entity.pdbx_description
1 polymer ?
#
loop_
_entity_poly.entity_id
_entity_poly.type
_entity_poly.pdbx_seq_one_letter_code
_entity_poly.pdbx_strand_id
1 'polypeptide(L)'
;MDIHSVVANLLDNLDVGRFGTTYTVLNAFNGEVIVNSTQFLADFHTMYTQPIHVAQPAGLNLPTVLRSVRDQITPIMMAERQNNSMSGRSKICLIMPNTAAVSEGDSNFAIERLQILREEVPDLRFLYFAGGSHTRFNRFVREESRDVFQLRELGSGAVIDGVTVQTAPVIQRIQQEQRRIVNPRCGHDWIQTSWGSNSFNQYVEPRGIVFYRLQPNYFFQQAENRRLRIQGHGFATLTVCHSRWVAMPRANATQNNDVINCRTIGTETVDIDLSNACEGHSHTQQTEVTALRCTERECRFPDNARFAVVVDNLGCFSGAGQLLGSLVVLLVALAGVFFRQ
;
A
#
# COMPACT_ATOMS: atom_id res chain seq x y z
N MET A 1 -8.30 24.04 15.01
CA MET A 1 -8.43 22.59 15.26
C MET A 1 -7.07 22.09 15.74
N ASP A 2 -7.04 21.29 16.80
CA ASP A 2 -5.79 20.68 17.26
C ASP A 2 -5.43 19.49 16.35
N ILE A 3 -4.24 19.52 15.73
CA ILE A 3 -3.78 18.44 14.86
C ILE A 3 -3.61 17.13 15.63
N HIS A 4 -3.30 17.19 16.93
CA HIS A 4 -3.16 15.99 17.75
C HIS A 4 -4.46 15.21 17.82
N SER A 5 -5.62 15.87 18.03
CA SER A 5 -6.91 15.18 18.08
C SER A 5 -7.34 14.58 16.73
N VAL A 6 -6.97 15.22 15.62
CA VAL A 6 -7.19 14.68 14.27
C VAL A 6 -6.40 13.39 14.07
N VAL A 7 -5.11 13.40 14.37
CA VAL A 7 -4.25 12.22 14.18
C VAL A 7 -4.62 11.10 15.15
N ALA A 8 -4.96 11.43 16.41
CA ALA A 8 -5.49 10.47 17.37
C ALA A 8 -6.73 9.77 16.81
N ASN A 9 -7.73 10.53 16.37
CA ASN A 9 -8.98 9.98 15.83
C ASN A 9 -8.73 9.12 14.58
N LEU A 10 -7.79 9.49 13.70
CA LEU A 10 -7.38 8.65 12.58
C LEU A 10 -6.81 7.31 13.08
N LEU A 11 -5.84 7.33 13.98
CA LEU A 11 -5.16 6.12 14.46
C LEU A 11 -6.09 5.19 15.26
N ASP A 12 -6.99 5.76 16.08
CA ASP A 12 -8.00 5.02 16.86
C ASP A 12 -8.91 4.17 15.96
N ASN A 13 -9.20 4.65 14.74
CA ASN A 13 -10.14 4.03 13.82
C ASN A 13 -9.47 3.21 12.70
N LEU A 14 -8.14 3.10 12.69
CA LEU A 14 -7.35 2.37 11.68
C LEU A 14 -6.86 0.98 12.14
N ASP A 15 -7.44 0.45 13.22
CA ASP A 15 -7.11 -0.87 13.79
C ASP A 15 -5.59 -1.02 13.98
N VAL A 16 -4.97 -0.04 14.64
CA VAL A 16 -3.53 -0.06 14.95
C VAL A 16 -3.23 -1.19 15.92
N GLY A 17 -2.36 -2.12 15.51
CA GLY A 17 -2.07 -3.30 16.31
C GLY A 17 -1.32 -4.39 15.57
N ARG A 18 -1.03 -5.47 16.30
CA ARG A 18 -0.27 -6.62 15.78
C ARG A 18 -0.90 -7.25 14.55
N PHE A 19 -2.22 -7.34 14.50
CA PHE A 19 -2.95 -7.96 13.38
C PHE A 19 -3.43 -6.95 12.32
N GLY A 20 -3.34 -5.65 12.63
CA GLY A 20 -3.83 -4.57 11.78
C GLY A 20 -2.70 -3.69 11.27
N THR A 21 -2.72 -2.41 11.66
CA THR A 21 -1.86 -1.37 11.09
C THR A 21 -0.66 -1.04 11.99
N THR A 22 0.48 -0.73 11.37
CA THR A 22 1.61 -0.02 12.00
C THR A 22 1.73 1.37 11.40
N TYR A 23 2.10 2.35 12.20
CA TYR A 23 2.23 3.74 11.75
C TYR A 23 3.58 4.33 12.16
N THR A 24 3.98 5.36 11.44
CA THR A 24 5.14 6.21 11.71
C THR A 24 4.68 7.65 11.50
N VAL A 25 5.06 8.57 12.39
CA VAL A 25 4.73 9.99 12.25
C VAL A 25 5.99 10.75 11.86
N LEU A 26 5.91 11.53 10.78
CA LEU A 26 7.02 12.34 10.28
C LEU A 26 6.63 13.82 10.25
N ASN A 27 7.62 14.69 10.42
CA ASN A 27 7.48 16.12 10.19
C ASN A 27 7.36 16.41 8.68
N ALA A 28 6.39 17.22 8.27
CA ALA A 28 6.10 17.50 6.87
C ALA A 28 7.06 18.53 6.20
N PHE A 29 7.94 19.17 6.97
CA PHE A 29 8.92 20.14 6.50
C PHE A 29 10.33 19.56 6.39
N ASN A 30 10.85 18.89 7.41
CA ASN A 30 12.21 18.33 7.39
C ASN A 30 12.23 16.80 7.17
N GLY A 31 11.07 16.12 7.24
CA GLY A 31 10.98 14.67 7.06
C GLY A 31 11.49 13.84 8.24
N GLU A 32 11.81 14.45 9.37
CA GLU A 32 12.28 13.74 10.56
C GLU A 32 11.16 12.90 11.20
N VAL A 33 11.54 11.75 11.76
CA VAL A 33 10.63 10.85 12.46
C VAL A 33 10.34 11.42 13.85
N ILE A 34 9.07 11.72 14.10
CA ILE A 34 8.58 12.20 15.41
C ILE A 34 8.15 11.01 16.27
N VAL A 35 7.43 10.05 15.67
CA VAL A 35 7.03 8.80 16.30
C VAL A 35 7.57 7.65 15.46
N ASN A 36 8.41 6.81 16.06
CA ASN A 36 8.98 5.63 15.41
C ASN A 36 7.90 4.65 14.97
N SER A 37 8.26 3.77 14.03
CA SER A 37 7.33 2.76 13.54
C SER A 37 6.86 1.85 14.66
N THR A 38 5.56 1.84 14.92
CA THR A 38 4.97 1.09 16.05
C THR A 38 3.59 0.56 15.71
N GLN A 39 3.19 -0.45 16.49
CA GLN A 39 1.87 -1.06 16.49
C GLN A 39 1.07 -0.68 17.76
N PHE A 40 1.61 0.20 18.61
CA PHE A 40 0.97 0.62 19.85
C PHE A 40 0.49 2.05 19.72
N LEU A 41 -0.81 2.25 19.93
CA LEU A 41 -1.42 3.59 19.93
C LEU A 41 -0.92 4.46 21.10
N ALA A 42 -0.56 3.85 22.23
CA ALA A 42 0.00 4.56 23.37
C ALA A 42 1.31 5.31 23.05
N ASP A 43 2.11 4.80 22.10
CA ASP A 43 3.35 5.46 21.68
C ASP A 43 3.07 6.82 21.03
N PHE A 44 1.95 6.96 20.31
CA PHE A 44 1.55 8.25 19.73
C PHE A 44 1.27 9.27 20.83
N HIS A 45 0.43 8.93 21.81
CA HIS A 45 0.05 9.85 22.88
C HIS A 45 1.22 10.22 23.81
N THR A 46 2.24 9.37 23.90
CA THR A 46 3.42 9.63 24.73
C THR A 46 4.51 10.40 23.97
N MET A 47 4.72 10.09 22.69
CA MET A 47 5.79 10.69 21.87
C MET A 47 5.36 11.94 21.09
N TYR A 48 4.07 12.11 20.80
CA TYR A 48 3.55 13.27 20.08
C TYR A 48 2.62 14.08 20.97
N THR A 49 3.17 15.13 21.58
CA THR A 49 2.44 16.03 22.48
C THR A 49 2.42 17.46 21.91
N GLN A 50 1.53 18.31 22.43
CA GLN A 50 1.43 19.70 21.98
C GLN A 50 2.77 20.47 22.08
N PRO A 51 3.56 20.37 23.17
CA PRO A 51 4.88 21.02 23.23
C PRO A 51 5.84 20.52 22.15
N ILE A 52 5.84 19.21 21.89
CA ILE A 52 6.66 18.62 20.82
C ILE A 52 6.22 19.16 19.46
N HIS A 53 4.92 19.18 19.18
CA HIS A 53 4.37 19.71 17.94
C HIS A 53 4.77 21.18 17.70
N VAL A 54 4.67 22.04 18.72
CA VAL A 54 5.04 23.46 18.59
C VAL A 54 6.55 23.65 18.41
N ALA A 55 7.38 22.77 18.98
CA ALA A 55 8.82 22.80 18.80
C ALA A 55 9.28 22.33 17.41
N GLN A 56 8.42 21.63 16.67
CA GLN A 56 8.74 21.14 15.33
C GLN A 56 8.75 22.29 14.30
N PRO A 57 9.63 22.23 13.28
CA PRO A 57 9.56 23.15 12.15
C PRO A 57 8.20 23.08 11.46
N ALA A 58 7.56 24.24 11.31
CA ALA A 58 6.29 24.38 10.60
C ALA A 58 6.51 24.54 9.10
N GLY A 59 5.63 23.95 8.29
CA GLY A 59 5.64 24.09 6.84
C GLY A 59 5.42 22.77 6.12
N LEU A 60 5.58 22.80 4.80
CA LEU A 60 5.55 21.62 3.93
C LEU A 60 6.72 21.72 2.95
N ASN A 61 7.56 20.70 2.91
CA ASN A 61 8.58 20.52 1.89
C ASN A 61 8.39 19.14 1.26
N LEU A 62 7.59 19.11 0.19
CA LEU A 62 7.21 17.87 -0.45
C LEU A 62 8.43 17.08 -0.99
N PRO A 63 9.43 17.69 -1.65
CA PRO A 63 10.68 17.02 -2.01
C PRO A 63 11.34 16.25 -0.86
N THR A 64 11.46 16.89 0.30
CA THR A 64 12.12 16.32 1.49
C THR A 64 11.28 15.20 2.11
N VAL A 65 9.96 15.38 2.17
CA VAL A 65 9.03 14.34 2.64
C VAL A 65 9.08 13.12 1.76
N LEU A 66 9.06 13.28 0.43
CA LEU A 66 9.11 12.16 -0.51
C LEU A 66 10.42 11.37 -0.39
N ARG A 67 11.56 12.06 -0.19
CA ARG A 67 12.83 11.40 0.12
C ARG A 67 12.72 10.58 1.40
N SER A 68 12.24 11.20 2.48
CA SER A 68 12.13 10.56 3.79
C SER A 68 11.20 9.35 3.75
N VAL A 69 10.08 9.43 3.03
CA VAL A 69 9.16 8.30 2.80
C VAL A 69 9.87 7.15 2.08
N ARG A 70 10.66 7.42 1.04
CA ARG A 70 11.48 6.39 0.37
C ARG A 70 12.45 5.74 1.36
N ASP A 71 13.11 6.54 2.19
CA ASP A 71 14.11 6.07 3.15
C ASP A 71 13.46 5.19 4.24
N GLN A 72 12.20 5.45 4.61
CA GLN A 72 11.44 4.58 5.53
C GLN A 72 10.97 3.28 4.86
N ILE A 73 10.59 3.32 3.58
CA ILE A 73 10.04 2.16 2.87
C ILE A 73 11.13 1.18 2.43
N THR A 74 12.30 1.69 2.06
CA THR A 74 13.41 0.88 1.54
C THR A 74 13.81 -0.26 2.50
N PRO A 75 14.05 -0.02 3.81
CA PRO A 75 14.34 -1.08 4.77
C PRO A 75 13.22 -2.13 4.90
N ILE A 76 11.95 -1.70 4.78
CA ILE A 76 10.81 -2.62 4.84
C ILE A 76 10.85 -3.59 3.66
N MET A 77 11.08 -3.09 2.45
CA MET A 77 11.19 -3.92 1.25
C MET A 77 12.43 -4.83 1.28
N MET A 78 13.54 -4.36 1.86
CA MET A 78 14.73 -5.18 2.09
C MET A 78 14.45 -6.33 3.06
N ALA A 79 13.78 -6.05 4.18
CA ALA A 79 13.38 -7.08 5.14
C ALA A 79 12.40 -8.09 4.52
N GLU A 80 11.45 -7.63 3.70
CA GLU A 80 10.55 -8.50 2.95
C GLU A 80 11.30 -9.41 1.98
N ARG A 81 12.32 -8.90 1.28
CA ARG A 81 13.19 -9.69 0.41
C ARG A 81 14.00 -10.72 1.20
N GLN A 82 14.63 -10.32 2.30
CA GLN A 82 15.44 -11.19 3.16
C GLN A 82 14.62 -12.32 3.79
N ASN A 83 13.42 -12.00 4.25
CA ASN A 83 12.52 -12.97 4.88
C ASN A 83 11.62 -13.69 3.87
N ASN A 84 11.81 -13.43 2.57
CA ASN A 84 11.01 -14.02 1.50
C ASN A 84 9.49 -13.81 1.68
N SER A 85 9.11 -12.67 2.25
CA SER A 85 7.73 -12.32 2.61
C SER A 85 6.97 -11.75 1.42
N MET A 86 6.00 -12.52 0.89
CA MET A 86 5.14 -12.03 -0.20
C MET A 86 4.00 -11.12 0.25
N SER A 87 3.71 -11.15 1.55
CA SER A 87 2.59 -10.43 2.13
C SER A 87 3.02 -9.02 2.47
N GLY A 88 2.19 -8.05 2.13
CA GLY A 88 2.29 -6.74 2.75
C GLY A 88 0.93 -6.17 3.10
N ARG A 89 0.93 -5.50 4.24
CA ARG A 89 0.02 -4.39 4.50
C ARG A 89 0.20 -3.37 3.37
N SER A 90 -0.89 -2.75 2.93
CA SER A 90 -0.83 -1.61 2.00
C SER A 90 0.06 -0.51 2.60
N LYS A 91 0.82 0.17 1.75
CA LYS A 91 1.64 1.31 2.15
C LYS A 91 0.91 2.60 1.81
N ILE A 92 0.66 3.42 2.82
CA ILE A 92 -0.07 4.68 2.66
C ILE A 92 0.75 5.78 3.32
N CYS A 93 0.96 6.87 2.58
CA CYS A 93 1.51 8.11 3.09
C CYS A 93 0.39 9.16 3.10
N LEU A 94 -0.09 9.48 4.30
CA LEU A 94 -1.07 10.56 4.51
C LEU A 94 -0.33 11.85 4.85
N ILE A 95 -0.49 12.87 4.02
CA ILE A 95 0.13 14.19 4.21
C ILE A 95 -0.97 15.16 4.66
N MET A 96 -0.75 15.83 5.80
CA MET A 96 -1.75 16.70 6.43
C MET A 96 -1.27 18.15 6.54
N PRO A 97 -1.19 18.90 5.42
CA PRO A 97 -0.83 20.31 5.46
C PRO A 97 -2.05 21.16 5.84
N ASN A 98 -1.87 22.20 6.64
CA ASN A 98 -2.95 23.17 6.88
C ASN A 98 -3.15 24.07 5.64
N THR A 99 -2.50 25.23 5.60
CA THR A 99 -2.62 26.17 4.46
C THR A 99 -1.38 26.20 3.57
N ALA A 100 -0.36 25.39 3.89
CA ALA A 100 0.88 25.35 3.12
C ALA A 100 0.63 25.02 1.64
N ALA A 101 1.27 25.81 0.77
CA ALA A 101 1.34 25.60 -0.66
C ALA A 101 2.70 24.98 -1.04
N VAL A 102 2.77 24.38 -2.22
CA VAL A 102 4.02 23.87 -2.79
C VAL A 102 4.47 24.87 -3.86
N SER A 103 5.70 25.38 -3.75
CA SER A 103 6.26 26.31 -4.73
C SER A 103 6.38 25.64 -6.11
N GLU A 104 6.39 26.42 -7.20
CA GLU A 104 6.46 25.85 -8.55
C GLU A 104 7.73 25.02 -8.77
N GLY A 105 8.89 25.50 -8.32
CA GLY A 105 10.16 24.76 -8.39
C GLY A 105 10.11 23.43 -7.63
N ASP A 106 9.59 23.45 -6.39
CA ASP A 106 9.44 22.23 -5.59
C ASP A 106 8.43 21.25 -6.21
N SER A 107 7.48 21.76 -6.98
CA SER A 107 6.43 20.97 -7.60
C SER A 107 6.95 20.08 -8.71
N ASN A 108 7.78 20.63 -9.61
CA ASN A 108 8.38 19.84 -10.70
C ASN A 108 9.27 18.73 -10.12
N PHE A 109 10.11 19.09 -9.15
CA PHE A 109 10.95 18.12 -8.45
C PHE A 109 10.12 17.05 -7.72
N ALA A 110 9.04 17.44 -7.04
CA ALA A 110 8.16 16.50 -6.36
C ALA A 110 7.45 15.55 -7.34
N ILE A 111 7.03 16.03 -8.52
CA ILE A 111 6.40 15.20 -9.56
C ILE A 111 7.39 14.16 -10.08
N GLU A 112 8.62 14.57 -10.44
CA GLU A 112 9.68 13.65 -10.86
C GLU A 112 9.97 12.61 -9.78
N ARG A 113 10.08 13.05 -8.52
CA ARG A 113 10.33 12.14 -7.40
C ARG A 113 9.18 11.17 -7.16
N LEU A 114 7.93 11.62 -7.33
CA LEU A 114 6.75 10.77 -7.25
C LEU A 114 6.71 9.74 -8.37
N GLN A 115 7.13 10.08 -9.59
CA GLN A 115 7.22 9.13 -10.70
C GLN A 115 8.21 8.00 -10.35
N ILE A 116 9.40 8.35 -9.88
CA ILE A 116 10.40 7.36 -9.42
C ILE A 116 9.82 6.48 -8.30
N LEU A 117 9.17 7.08 -7.30
CA LEU A 117 8.54 6.32 -6.21
C LEU A 117 7.41 5.41 -6.67
N ARG A 118 6.65 5.79 -7.70
CA ARG A 118 5.58 4.96 -8.28
C ARG A 118 6.16 3.77 -9.03
N GLU A 119 7.36 3.89 -9.56
CA GLU A 119 8.09 2.78 -10.19
C GLU A 119 8.76 1.87 -9.16
N GLU A 120 9.37 2.45 -8.12
CA GLU A 120 10.07 1.70 -7.07
C GLU A 120 9.09 1.03 -6.09
N VAL A 121 7.95 1.68 -5.80
CA VAL A 121 6.95 1.23 -4.82
C VAL A 121 5.53 1.43 -5.39
N PRO A 122 5.10 0.62 -6.37
CA PRO A 122 3.86 0.81 -7.12
C PRO A 122 2.60 0.68 -6.27
N ASP A 123 2.69 0.09 -5.09
CA ASP A 123 1.62 -0.05 -4.11
C ASP A 123 1.59 1.06 -3.05
N LEU A 124 2.58 1.96 -3.01
CA LEU A 124 2.53 3.16 -2.16
C LEU A 124 1.46 4.12 -2.66
N ARG A 125 0.57 4.50 -1.74
CA ARG A 125 -0.51 5.48 -1.99
C ARG A 125 -0.25 6.75 -1.22
N PHE A 126 -0.31 7.87 -1.92
CA PHE A 126 -0.28 9.19 -1.32
C PHE A 126 -1.71 9.69 -1.17
N LEU A 127 -2.07 10.06 0.05
CA LEU A 127 -3.33 10.71 0.39
C LEU A 127 -3.00 12.10 0.95
N TYR A 128 -3.84 13.09 0.66
CA TYR A 128 -3.72 14.42 1.20
C TYR A 128 -4.96 14.76 2.00
N PHE A 129 -4.79 15.18 3.25
CA PHE A 129 -5.88 15.70 4.06
C PHE A 129 -5.55 17.12 4.48
N ALA A 130 -5.99 18.07 3.65
CA ALA A 130 -5.41 19.40 3.59
C ALA A 130 -6.41 20.52 3.92
N GLY A 131 -5.96 21.51 4.68
CA GLY A 131 -6.69 22.75 4.92
C GLY A 131 -6.76 23.64 3.68
N GLY A 132 -7.66 24.63 3.65
CA GLY A 132 -7.81 25.55 2.52
C GLY A 132 -8.23 24.86 1.20
N SER A 133 -7.66 25.29 0.07
CA SER A 133 -7.97 24.72 -1.25
C SER A 133 -7.25 23.39 -1.48
N HIS A 134 -7.85 22.28 -1.02
CA HIS A 134 -7.26 20.94 -1.08
C HIS A 134 -6.85 20.50 -2.50
N THR A 135 -7.55 20.98 -3.53
CA THR A 135 -7.29 20.65 -4.95
C THR A 135 -5.89 21.02 -5.44
N ARG A 136 -5.15 21.87 -4.70
CA ARG A 136 -3.73 22.16 -4.98
C ARG A 136 -2.82 20.93 -4.96
N PHE A 137 -3.28 19.82 -4.37
CA PHE A 137 -2.53 18.57 -4.31
C PHE A 137 -2.93 17.52 -5.35
N ASN A 138 -3.89 17.80 -6.23
CA ASN A 138 -4.41 16.88 -7.23
C ASN A 138 -3.30 16.23 -8.08
N ARG A 139 -2.34 17.04 -8.56
CA ARG A 139 -1.22 16.56 -9.38
C ARG A 139 -0.25 15.60 -8.68
N PHE A 140 -0.31 15.48 -7.35
CA PHE A 140 0.59 14.64 -6.57
C PHE A 140 -0.01 13.27 -6.20
N VAL A 141 -1.31 13.07 -6.44
CA VAL A 141 -2.00 11.79 -6.19
C VAL A 141 -2.23 11.00 -7.49
N ARG A 142 -2.81 9.80 -7.38
CA ARG A 142 -3.22 9.02 -8.55
C ARG A 142 -4.70 9.22 -8.88
N GLU A 143 -5.56 9.30 -7.87
CA GLU A 143 -7.00 9.48 -8.04
C GLU A 143 -7.46 10.74 -7.31
N GLU A 144 -7.51 11.87 -8.00
CA GLU A 144 -7.82 13.19 -7.41
C GLU A 144 -9.13 13.21 -6.60
N SER A 145 -10.17 12.53 -7.10
CA SER A 145 -11.49 12.48 -6.48
C SER A 145 -11.56 11.59 -5.23
N ARG A 146 -10.54 10.77 -4.98
CA ARG A 146 -10.53 9.78 -3.89
C ARG A 146 -9.33 9.89 -2.96
N ASP A 147 -8.27 10.58 -3.36
CA ASP A 147 -7.01 10.63 -2.61
C ASP A 147 -6.74 12.03 -2.01
N VAL A 148 -7.59 13.02 -2.28
CA VAL A 148 -7.48 14.38 -1.73
C VAL A 148 -8.72 14.73 -0.92
N PHE A 149 -8.51 15.09 0.34
CA PHE A 149 -9.53 15.37 1.33
C PHE A 149 -9.39 16.78 1.89
N GLN A 150 -10.52 17.41 2.19
CA GLN A 150 -10.55 18.75 2.77
C GLN A 150 -10.58 18.69 4.30
N LEU A 151 -9.57 19.27 4.94
CA LEU A 151 -9.58 19.58 6.36
C LEU A 151 -10.24 20.96 6.54
N ARG A 152 -11.36 21.02 7.27
CA ARG A 152 -12.09 22.27 7.52
C ARG A 152 -11.82 22.74 8.93
N GLU A 153 -11.56 24.04 9.07
CA GLU A 153 -11.55 24.66 10.40
C GLU A 153 -12.95 24.56 11.00
N LEU A 154 -13.06 23.92 12.17
CA LEU A 154 -14.32 23.86 12.90
C LEU A 154 -14.59 25.24 13.50
N GLY A 155 -15.60 25.93 12.97
CA GLY A 155 -16.10 27.17 13.55
C GLY A 155 -16.69 26.92 14.95
N SER A 156 -16.59 27.91 15.83
CA SER A 156 -17.25 27.89 17.14
C SER A 156 -18.77 27.80 16.95
N GLY A 157 -19.35 26.63 17.17
CA GLY A 157 -20.77 26.33 16.95
C GLY A 157 -21.04 25.11 16.06
N ALA A 158 -20.00 24.50 15.48
CA ALA A 158 -20.13 23.21 14.81
C ALA A 158 -20.35 22.07 15.82
N VAL A 159 -21.25 21.15 15.46
CA VAL A 159 -21.67 19.96 16.21
C VAL A 159 -20.48 19.20 16.82
N ILE A 160 -20.71 18.62 17.99
CA ILE A 160 -19.78 17.92 18.91
C ILE A 160 -18.88 16.84 18.25
N ASP A 161 -19.11 16.50 16.97
CA ASP A 161 -18.38 15.44 16.26
C ASP A 161 -17.63 15.91 15.00
N GLY A 162 -17.19 17.17 14.98
CA GLY A 162 -16.55 17.77 13.82
C GLY A 162 -15.24 17.10 13.36
N VAL A 163 -14.50 16.44 14.25
CA VAL A 163 -13.27 15.72 13.90
C VAL A 163 -13.60 14.39 13.21
N THR A 164 -14.44 13.56 13.83
CA THR A 164 -14.83 12.24 13.28
C THR A 164 -15.50 12.37 11.92
N VAL A 165 -16.39 13.36 11.75
CA VAL A 165 -17.05 13.60 10.45
C VAL A 165 -16.03 13.95 9.36
N GLN A 166 -14.98 14.70 9.70
CA GLN A 166 -13.95 15.08 8.72
C GLN A 166 -12.92 13.96 8.45
N THR A 167 -12.58 13.15 9.45
CA THR A 167 -11.63 12.04 9.32
C THR A 167 -12.26 10.79 8.71
N ALA A 168 -13.57 10.57 8.90
CA ALA A 168 -14.30 9.42 8.37
C ALA A 168 -14.02 9.10 6.88
N PRO A 169 -14.07 10.04 5.92
CA PRO A 169 -13.75 9.74 4.52
C PRO A 169 -12.30 9.30 4.32
N VAL A 170 -11.35 9.85 5.09
CA VAL A 170 -9.93 9.47 5.05
C VAL A 170 -9.75 8.05 5.59
N ILE A 171 -10.36 7.75 6.74
CA ILE A 171 -10.36 6.41 7.36
C ILE A 171 -10.95 5.38 6.39
N GLN A 172 -12.11 5.67 5.82
CA GLN A 172 -12.77 4.78 4.87
C GLN A 172 -11.89 4.55 3.64
N ARG A 173 -11.25 5.59 3.11
CA ARG A 173 -10.33 5.46 1.97
C ARG A 173 -9.12 4.59 2.27
N ILE A 174 -8.54 4.73 3.45
CA ILE A 174 -7.41 3.91 3.93
C ILE A 174 -7.86 2.45 4.08
N GLN A 175 -9.02 2.20 4.70
CA GLN A 175 -9.55 0.85 4.88
C GLN A 175 -9.95 0.17 3.56
N GLN A 176 -10.26 0.94 2.52
CA GLN A 176 -10.48 0.43 1.16
C GLN A 176 -9.20 0.02 0.44
N GLU A 177 -8.01 0.38 0.94
CA GLU A 177 -6.75 -0.06 0.34
C GLU A 177 -6.54 -1.55 0.56
N GLN A 178 -6.23 -2.23 -0.53
CA GLN A 178 -6.14 -3.68 -0.60
C GLN A 178 -4.78 -4.13 -0.08
N ARG A 179 -4.74 -5.31 0.57
CA ARG A 179 -3.47 -5.95 0.89
C ARG A 179 -2.72 -6.24 -0.40
N ARG A 180 -1.39 -6.23 -0.36
CA ARG A 180 -0.59 -6.49 -1.57
C ARG A 180 -0.11 -7.93 -1.60
N ILE A 181 -0.03 -8.47 -2.81
CA ILE A 181 0.76 -9.65 -3.13
C ILE A 181 1.97 -9.13 -3.91
N VAL A 182 3.17 -9.39 -3.40
CA VAL A 182 4.42 -8.92 -4.02
C VAL A 182 5.34 -10.10 -4.32
N ASN A 183 6.21 -9.94 -5.31
CA ASN A 183 7.37 -10.79 -5.47
C ASN A 183 8.50 -10.29 -4.56
N PRO A 184 8.78 -10.94 -3.41
CA PRO A 184 9.79 -10.46 -2.47
C PRO A 184 11.19 -10.40 -3.09
N ARG A 185 11.45 -11.17 -4.17
CA ARG A 185 12.77 -11.20 -4.82
C ARG A 185 13.12 -9.88 -5.52
N CYS A 186 12.14 -9.06 -5.88
CA CYS A 186 12.39 -7.77 -6.54
C CYS A 186 13.12 -6.80 -5.62
N GLY A 187 12.79 -6.78 -4.33
CA GLY A 187 13.26 -5.76 -3.41
C GLY A 187 12.93 -4.34 -3.88
N HIS A 188 13.62 -3.36 -3.32
CA HIS A 188 13.50 -1.94 -3.68
C HIS A 188 14.14 -1.60 -5.05
N ASP A 189 15.09 -2.42 -5.49
CA ASP A 189 15.94 -2.27 -6.67
C ASP A 189 15.33 -2.91 -7.93
N TRP A 190 14.27 -3.72 -7.77
CA TRP A 190 13.58 -4.43 -8.85
C TRP A 190 14.47 -5.42 -9.61
N ILE A 191 15.53 -5.93 -8.98
CA ILE A 191 16.46 -6.87 -9.59
C ILE A 191 16.16 -8.29 -9.13
N GLN A 192 15.76 -9.13 -10.08
CA GLN A 192 15.56 -10.57 -9.87
C GLN A 192 16.71 -11.38 -10.44
N THR A 193 17.36 -12.16 -9.57
CA THR A 193 18.44 -13.08 -9.96
C THR A 193 17.96 -14.52 -10.12
N SER A 194 16.77 -14.86 -9.62
CA SER A 194 16.22 -16.22 -9.66
C SER A 194 14.70 -16.21 -9.80
N TRP A 195 14.17 -17.12 -10.61
CA TRP A 195 12.74 -17.43 -10.68
C TRP A 195 12.37 -18.50 -9.64
N GLY A 196 11.10 -18.56 -9.27
CA GLY A 196 10.64 -19.59 -8.34
C GLY A 196 9.23 -19.40 -7.84
N SER A 197 8.88 -20.27 -6.89
CA SER A 197 7.63 -20.23 -6.15
C SER A 197 7.83 -19.53 -4.81
N ASN A 198 6.76 -18.92 -4.32
CA ASN A 198 6.66 -18.43 -2.95
C ASN A 198 5.26 -18.70 -2.42
N SER A 199 5.15 -18.93 -1.12
CA SER A 199 3.87 -19.19 -0.45
C SER A 199 3.82 -18.50 0.91
N PHE A 200 2.65 -18.00 1.32
CA PHE A 200 2.40 -17.57 2.70
C PHE A 200 1.00 -17.99 3.15
N ASN A 201 0.85 -18.24 4.44
CA ASN A 201 -0.45 -18.49 5.05
C ASN A 201 -1.14 -17.17 5.38
N GLN A 202 -2.46 -17.17 5.29
CA GLN A 202 -3.33 -16.08 5.69
C GLN A 202 -4.53 -16.62 6.44
N TYR A 203 -5.12 -15.70 7.19
CA TYR A 203 -6.24 -15.96 8.07
C TYR A 203 -7.31 -14.92 7.82
N VAL A 204 -8.54 -15.37 7.84
CA VAL A 204 -9.71 -14.53 7.62
C VAL A 204 -10.79 -14.95 8.61
N GLU A 205 -11.40 -13.94 9.22
CA GLU A 205 -12.46 -14.09 10.20
C GLU A 205 -13.71 -14.71 9.56
N PRO A 206 -14.59 -15.36 10.33
CA PRO A 206 -15.85 -15.81 9.78
C PRO A 206 -16.67 -14.68 9.18
N ARG A 207 -17.14 -14.90 7.94
CA ARG A 207 -17.83 -13.91 7.11
C ARG A 207 -16.99 -12.67 6.77
N GLY A 208 -15.70 -12.68 7.13
CA GLY A 208 -14.73 -11.66 6.79
C GLY A 208 -14.35 -11.72 5.32
N ILE A 209 -14.00 -10.56 4.77
CA ILE A 209 -13.56 -10.42 3.38
C ILE A 209 -12.17 -9.78 3.40
N VAL A 210 -11.22 -10.34 2.66
CA VAL A 210 -9.86 -9.82 2.56
C VAL A 210 -9.52 -9.58 1.10
N PHE A 211 -9.39 -8.30 0.75
CA PHE A 211 -9.05 -7.89 -0.59
C PHE A 211 -7.53 -7.87 -0.77
N TYR A 212 -7.05 -8.51 -1.83
CA TYR A 212 -5.64 -8.51 -2.24
C TYR A 212 -5.45 -7.70 -3.52
N ARG A 213 -4.22 -7.31 -3.85
CA ARG A 213 -3.88 -6.71 -5.12
C ARG A 213 -2.52 -7.20 -5.54
N LEU A 214 -2.47 -7.81 -6.71
CA LEU A 214 -1.22 -8.14 -7.39
C LEU A 214 -0.91 -7.03 -8.38
N GLN A 215 0.26 -6.38 -8.24
CA GLN A 215 0.66 -5.33 -9.17
C GLN A 215 1.15 -5.89 -10.51
N PRO A 216 0.84 -5.22 -11.63
CA PRO A 216 1.22 -5.63 -12.98
C PRO A 216 2.71 -5.83 -13.17
N ASN A 217 3.49 -5.00 -12.49
CA ASN A 217 4.95 -5.03 -12.49
C ASN A 217 5.53 -6.40 -12.10
N TYR A 218 4.75 -7.29 -11.49
CA TYR A 218 5.19 -8.65 -11.15
C TYR A 218 4.83 -9.71 -12.19
N PHE A 219 4.00 -9.39 -13.18
CA PHE A 219 3.58 -10.32 -14.22
C PHE A 219 3.52 -9.66 -15.60
N PHE A 220 4.22 -8.54 -15.77
CA PHE A 220 4.32 -7.82 -17.02
C PHE A 220 5.03 -8.66 -18.08
N GLN A 221 4.67 -8.50 -19.36
CA GLN A 221 5.08 -9.33 -20.50
C GLN A 221 4.50 -10.76 -20.48
N GLN A 222 4.36 -11.35 -21.67
CA GLN A 222 3.95 -12.76 -21.78
C GLN A 222 5.07 -13.67 -21.29
N ALA A 223 4.75 -14.61 -20.40
CA ALA A 223 5.66 -15.69 -20.04
C ALA A 223 4.88 -16.89 -19.53
N GLU A 224 5.46 -18.08 -19.69
CA GLU A 224 4.82 -19.34 -19.31
C GLU A 224 4.81 -19.56 -17.79
N ASN A 225 3.81 -20.32 -17.33
CA ASN A 225 3.73 -20.83 -15.96
C ASN A 225 3.71 -19.74 -14.89
N ARG A 226 3.15 -18.56 -15.19
CA ARG A 226 2.88 -17.52 -14.20
C ARG A 226 1.49 -17.74 -13.62
N ARG A 227 1.39 -18.01 -12.32
CA ARG A 227 0.11 -18.28 -11.68
C ARG A 227 0.05 -17.78 -10.26
N LEU A 228 -1.15 -17.36 -9.87
CA LEU A 228 -1.54 -17.14 -8.48
C LEU A 228 -2.48 -18.27 -8.08
N ARG A 229 -2.13 -18.97 -6.99
CA ARG A 229 -2.92 -20.08 -6.47
C ARG A 229 -3.40 -19.78 -5.07
N ILE A 230 -4.68 -20.01 -4.83
CA ILE A 230 -5.28 -19.92 -3.51
C ILE A 230 -5.66 -21.33 -3.08
N GLN A 231 -5.10 -21.78 -1.95
CA GLN A 231 -5.34 -23.12 -1.42
C GLN A 231 -6.06 -23.04 -0.09
N GLY A 232 -7.20 -23.73 0.01
CA GLY A 232 -7.90 -23.92 1.27
C GLY A 232 -7.29 -25.05 2.10
N HIS A 233 -7.42 -24.97 3.43
CA HIS A 233 -6.91 -25.99 4.36
C HIS A 233 -8.00 -26.90 4.94
N GLY A 234 -9.23 -26.86 4.41
CA GLY A 234 -10.31 -27.79 4.76
C GLY A 234 -11.05 -27.52 6.07
N PHE A 235 -10.59 -26.56 6.88
CA PHE A 235 -11.26 -26.19 8.13
C PHE A 235 -12.50 -25.32 7.91
N ALA A 236 -12.57 -24.67 6.75
CA ALA A 236 -13.73 -23.90 6.35
C ALA A 236 -13.79 -23.80 4.83
N THR A 237 -14.96 -23.48 4.31
CA THR A 237 -15.12 -23.06 2.92
C THR A 237 -14.58 -21.64 2.71
N LEU A 238 -14.06 -21.37 1.52
CA LEU A 238 -13.57 -20.06 1.11
C LEU A 238 -14.14 -19.75 -0.26
N THR A 239 -14.64 -18.53 -0.49
CA THR A 239 -15.21 -18.11 -1.78
C THR A 239 -14.23 -17.21 -2.53
N VAL A 240 -13.30 -17.82 -3.26
CA VAL A 240 -12.26 -17.07 -3.96
C VAL A 240 -12.85 -16.41 -5.19
N CYS A 241 -12.94 -15.08 -5.15
CA CYS A 241 -13.27 -14.27 -6.31
C CYS A 241 -11.99 -13.68 -6.92
N HIS A 242 -12.04 -13.32 -8.20
CA HIS A 242 -11.03 -12.49 -8.84
C HIS A 242 -11.62 -11.72 -10.01
N SER A 243 -11.02 -10.57 -10.31
CA SER A 243 -11.37 -9.73 -11.46
C SER A 243 -10.10 -9.11 -12.04
N ARG A 244 -10.26 -8.32 -13.10
CA ARG A 244 -9.23 -7.45 -13.69
C ARG A 244 -9.71 -6.01 -13.87
N TRP A 245 -10.93 -5.72 -13.46
CA TRP A 245 -11.58 -4.44 -13.73
C TRP A 245 -12.33 -3.94 -12.49
N VAL A 246 -12.92 -4.87 -11.75
CA VAL A 246 -13.52 -4.56 -10.46
C VAL A 246 -12.41 -4.59 -9.42
N ALA A 247 -12.19 -3.47 -8.73
CA ALA A 247 -11.18 -3.42 -7.68
C ALA A 247 -11.54 -4.36 -6.53
N MET A 248 -12.82 -4.43 -6.13
CA MET A 248 -13.28 -5.27 -5.01
C MET A 248 -14.37 -6.27 -5.44
N PRO A 249 -14.07 -7.29 -6.28
CA PRO A 249 -15.04 -8.30 -6.68
C PRO A 249 -15.64 -9.05 -5.49
N ARG A 250 -16.94 -9.34 -5.60
CA ARG A 250 -17.74 -10.07 -4.61
C ARG A 250 -18.66 -11.04 -5.34
N ALA A 251 -18.96 -12.18 -4.73
CA ALA A 251 -19.77 -13.24 -5.36
C ALA A 251 -21.20 -12.79 -5.71
N ASN A 252 -21.77 -11.85 -4.95
CA ASN A 252 -23.15 -11.38 -5.13
C ASN A 252 -23.23 -9.92 -5.65
N ALA A 253 -22.23 -9.48 -6.41
CA ALA A 253 -22.28 -8.15 -7.00
C ALA A 253 -23.35 -8.13 -8.11
N THR A 254 -24.33 -7.24 -8.00
CA THR A 254 -25.39 -7.03 -9.01
C THR A 254 -24.86 -6.46 -10.33
N GLN A 255 -23.59 -6.07 -10.38
CA GLN A 255 -22.90 -5.58 -11.56
C GLN A 255 -21.76 -6.53 -11.91
N ASN A 256 -21.72 -6.98 -13.17
CA ASN A 256 -20.58 -7.61 -13.83
C ASN A 256 -20.30 -9.10 -13.50
N ASN A 257 -21.32 -9.96 -13.58
CA ASN A 257 -21.12 -11.42 -13.50
C ASN A 257 -20.10 -11.94 -14.54
N ASP A 258 -19.98 -11.30 -15.71
CA ASP A 258 -19.04 -11.73 -16.76
C ASP A 258 -17.58 -11.32 -16.48
N VAL A 259 -17.33 -10.45 -15.49
CA VAL A 259 -16.02 -9.86 -15.21
C VAL A 259 -15.43 -10.33 -13.87
N ILE A 260 -16.25 -10.99 -13.07
CA ILE A 260 -15.90 -11.50 -11.75
C ILE A 260 -16.03 -13.01 -11.78
N ASN A 261 -14.91 -13.72 -11.61
CA ASN A 261 -14.90 -15.17 -11.51
C ASN A 261 -14.78 -15.55 -10.04
N CYS A 262 -15.75 -16.31 -9.52
CA CYS A 262 -15.76 -16.80 -8.15
C CYS A 262 -15.83 -18.32 -8.09
N ARG A 263 -15.11 -18.92 -7.15
CA ARG A 263 -15.16 -20.35 -6.86
C ARG A 263 -15.06 -20.60 -5.37
N THR A 264 -15.95 -21.45 -4.87
CA THR A 264 -15.89 -21.93 -3.48
C THR A 264 -14.94 -23.11 -3.39
N ILE A 265 -14.04 -23.10 -2.40
CA ILE A 265 -13.06 -24.15 -2.12
C ILE A 265 -13.09 -24.51 -0.64
N GLY A 266 -12.81 -25.77 -0.29
CA GLY A 266 -12.58 -26.22 1.09
C GLY A 266 -11.12 -26.60 1.30
N THR A 267 -10.72 -27.74 0.72
CA THR A 267 -9.33 -28.22 0.62
C THR A 267 -8.72 -28.02 -0.77
N GLU A 268 -9.54 -27.58 -1.72
CA GLU A 268 -9.18 -27.42 -3.13
C GLU A 268 -8.30 -26.19 -3.36
N THR A 269 -7.74 -26.12 -4.56
CA THR A 269 -6.96 -24.98 -5.06
C THR A 269 -7.72 -24.25 -6.17
N VAL A 270 -7.68 -22.93 -6.14
CA VAL A 270 -8.03 -22.09 -7.30
C VAL A 270 -6.75 -21.61 -7.95
N ASP A 271 -6.57 -21.94 -9.21
CA ASP A 271 -5.47 -21.48 -10.06
C ASP A 271 -5.93 -20.30 -10.92
N ILE A 272 -5.19 -19.19 -10.85
CA ILE A 272 -5.39 -18.00 -11.67
C ILE A 272 -4.17 -17.87 -12.58
N ASP A 273 -4.38 -18.05 -13.87
CA ASP A 273 -3.33 -17.89 -14.88
C ASP A 273 -3.02 -16.40 -15.12
N LEU A 274 -1.73 -16.06 -15.03
CA LEU A 274 -1.19 -14.72 -15.21
C LEU A 274 -0.33 -14.59 -16.48
N SER A 275 -0.19 -15.67 -17.26
CA SER A 275 0.73 -15.75 -18.40
C SER A 275 0.43 -14.72 -19.50
N ASN A 276 -0.84 -14.32 -19.65
CA ASN A 276 -1.32 -13.29 -20.60
C ASN A 276 -2.05 -12.12 -19.91
N ALA A 277 -1.74 -11.85 -18.63
CA ALA A 277 -2.53 -10.93 -17.81
C ALA A 277 -2.21 -9.43 -18.00
N CYS A 278 -1.44 -9.01 -19.02
CA CYS A 278 -1.10 -7.58 -19.24
C CYS A 278 -2.21 -6.75 -19.90
N GLU A 279 -3.27 -7.36 -20.43
CA GLU A 279 -4.46 -6.64 -20.94
C GLU A 279 -5.52 -6.33 -19.84
N GLY A 280 -5.19 -5.58 -18.77
CA GLY A 280 -6.14 -5.22 -17.67
C GLY A 280 -5.81 -5.79 -16.28
N HIS A 281 -6.20 -5.12 -15.17
CA HIS A 281 -5.63 -5.31 -13.82
C HIS A 281 -6.58 -5.49 -12.61
N SER A 282 -6.15 -6.41 -11.73
CA SER A 282 -6.33 -6.54 -10.27
C SER A 282 -7.41 -7.49 -9.72
N HIS A 283 -6.92 -8.48 -8.95
CA HIS A 283 -7.62 -9.62 -8.34
C HIS A 283 -7.89 -9.43 -6.84
N THR A 284 -9.07 -9.75 -6.32
CA THR A 284 -9.31 -9.82 -4.86
C THR A 284 -10.22 -10.97 -4.42
N GLN A 285 -9.96 -11.55 -3.24
CA GLN A 285 -10.59 -12.75 -2.69
C GLN A 285 -11.72 -12.46 -1.68
N GLN A 286 -12.70 -13.38 -1.55
CA GLN A 286 -13.74 -13.38 -0.50
C GLN A 286 -13.70 -14.70 0.30
N THR A 287 -14.27 -14.75 1.50
CA THR A 287 -14.32 -15.96 2.33
C THR A 287 -15.60 -16.04 3.17
N GLU A 288 -16.13 -17.25 3.38
CA GLU A 288 -17.25 -17.50 4.29
C GLU A 288 -17.00 -18.79 5.10
N VAL A 289 -16.88 -18.67 6.43
CA VAL A 289 -16.35 -19.71 7.33
C VAL A 289 -17.42 -20.27 8.26
N THR A 290 -17.35 -21.57 8.57
CA THR A 290 -18.34 -22.27 9.41
C THR A 290 -17.76 -23.12 10.57
N ALA A 291 -16.45 -23.14 10.84
CA ALA A 291 -15.90 -23.91 11.98
C ALA A 291 -14.67 -23.28 12.68
N LEU A 292 -14.60 -23.39 14.02
CA LEU A 292 -13.57 -22.78 14.89
C LEU A 292 -12.39 -23.71 15.19
N ARG A 293 -11.13 -23.41 14.78
CA ARG A 293 -9.88 -24.11 15.24
C ARG A 293 -8.53 -23.38 14.98
N CYS A 294 -8.49 -22.07 14.79
CA CYS A 294 -7.23 -21.35 14.58
C CYS A 294 -6.37 -21.32 15.86
N THR A 295 -5.24 -22.03 15.87
CA THR A 295 -4.32 -22.16 17.04
C THR A 295 -2.95 -21.55 16.80
N GLU A 296 -2.71 -21.00 15.61
CA GLU A 296 -1.44 -20.41 15.20
C GLU A 296 -1.29 -19.00 15.77
N ARG A 297 -0.03 -18.54 15.93
CA ARG A 297 0.26 -17.23 16.57
C ARG A 297 -0.24 -16.04 15.76
N GLU A 298 -0.48 -16.27 14.48
CA GLU A 298 -0.92 -15.33 13.46
C GLU A 298 -2.45 -15.23 13.38
N CYS A 299 -3.17 -16.11 14.09
CA CYS A 299 -4.63 -16.03 14.23
C CYS A 299 -5.02 -14.83 15.10
N ARG A 300 -5.86 -13.92 14.56
CA ARG A 300 -6.48 -12.87 15.37
C ARG A 300 -7.53 -13.45 16.31
N PHE A 301 -8.36 -14.35 15.80
CA PHE A 301 -9.42 -15.03 16.53
C PHE A 301 -9.32 -16.56 16.34
N PRO A 302 -9.75 -17.35 17.34
CA PRO A 302 -9.69 -18.81 17.29
C PRO A 302 -10.60 -19.44 16.23
N ASP A 303 -11.47 -18.66 15.60
CA ASP A 303 -12.39 -19.08 14.53
C ASP A 303 -11.95 -18.66 13.12
N ASN A 304 -10.78 -18.05 12.98
CA ASN A 304 -10.27 -17.68 11.67
C ASN A 304 -10.05 -18.91 10.78
N ALA A 305 -10.46 -18.81 9.52
CA ALA A 305 -10.12 -19.79 8.50
C ALA A 305 -8.73 -19.52 7.93
N ARG A 306 -7.94 -20.59 7.80
CA ARG A 306 -6.61 -20.56 7.20
C ARG A 306 -6.66 -20.90 5.70
N PHE A 307 -5.91 -20.14 4.91
CA PHE A 307 -5.65 -20.41 3.49
C PHE A 307 -4.20 -20.08 3.14
N ALA A 308 -3.67 -20.69 2.09
CA ALA A 308 -2.36 -20.36 1.55
C ALA A 308 -2.50 -19.59 0.23
N VAL A 309 -1.70 -18.54 0.10
CA VAL A 309 -1.50 -17.82 -1.16
C VAL A 309 -0.16 -18.29 -1.72
N VAL A 310 -0.16 -18.80 -2.94
CA VAL A 310 1.04 -19.28 -3.63
C VAL A 310 1.19 -18.52 -4.95
N VAL A 311 2.38 -18.02 -5.25
CA VAL A 311 2.67 -17.40 -6.54
C VAL A 311 3.85 -18.11 -7.17
N ASP A 312 3.76 -18.33 -8.48
CA ASP A 312 4.80 -18.98 -9.25
C ASP A 312 5.28 -18.05 -10.38
N ASN A 313 6.60 -17.94 -10.51
CA ASN A 313 7.28 -17.26 -11.61
C ASN A 313 6.87 -15.78 -11.80
N LEU A 314 6.60 -15.07 -10.71
CA LEU A 314 6.49 -13.62 -10.77
C LEU A 314 7.86 -13.01 -11.16
N GLY A 315 7.81 -12.00 -12.01
CA GLY A 315 8.94 -11.20 -12.48
C GLY A 315 9.15 -9.93 -11.67
N CYS A 316 10.09 -9.09 -12.13
CA CYS A 316 10.33 -7.73 -11.63
C CYS A 316 10.46 -6.77 -12.80
N PHE A 317 9.38 -6.06 -13.11
CA PHE A 317 9.31 -5.15 -14.25
C PHE A 317 9.04 -3.73 -13.74
N SER A 318 10.08 -2.90 -13.74
CA SER A 318 10.00 -1.49 -13.35
C SER A 318 11.03 -0.65 -14.12
N GLY A 319 10.70 0.62 -14.37
CA GLY A 319 11.63 1.60 -14.94
C GLY A 319 12.84 1.88 -14.03
N ALA A 320 12.70 1.63 -12.73
CA ALA A 320 13.76 1.79 -11.74
C ALA A 320 15.04 0.99 -12.08
N GLY A 321 14.92 -0.18 -12.69
CA GLY A 321 16.06 -1.00 -13.11
C GLY A 321 16.75 -0.52 -14.40
N GLN A 322 16.07 0.26 -15.25
CA GLN A 322 16.59 0.71 -16.55
C GLN A 322 17.60 1.86 -16.43
N LEU A 323 17.53 2.65 -15.35
CA LEU A 323 18.42 3.80 -15.13
C LEU A 323 19.89 3.37 -14.97
N LEU A 324 20.16 2.21 -14.38
CA LEU A 324 21.53 1.68 -14.25
C LEU A 324 22.09 1.19 -15.60
N GLY A 325 21.25 0.58 -16.45
CA GLY A 325 21.66 0.10 -17.77
C GLY A 325 22.01 1.23 -18.74
N SER A 326 21.22 2.32 -18.72
CA SER A 326 21.43 3.53 -19.52
C SER A 326 22.82 4.17 -19.25
N LEU A 327 23.22 4.25 -17.99
CA LEU A 327 24.49 4.85 -17.58
C LEU A 327 25.71 4.07 -18.08
N VAL A 328 25.62 2.73 -18.09
CA VAL A 328 26.69 1.86 -18.61
C VAL A 328 26.82 2.00 -20.13
N VAL A 329 25.71 2.05 -20.87
CA VAL A 329 25.73 2.26 -22.34
C VAL A 329 26.34 3.62 -22.68
N LEU A 330 26.01 4.66 -21.89
CA LEU A 330 26.52 6.00 -22.09
C LEU A 330 28.02 6.11 -21.78
N LEU A 331 28.50 5.42 -20.73
CA LEU A 331 29.92 5.32 -20.41
C LEU A 331 30.70 4.52 -21.45
N VAL A 332 30.15 3.43 -21.99
CA VAL A 332 30.76 2.66 -23.08
C VAL A 332 30.80 3.47 -24.38
N ALA A 333 29.73 4.23 -24.67
CA ALA A 333 29.70 5.12 -25.83
C ALA A 333 30.73 6.25 -25.70
N LEU A 334 30.85 6.88 -24.52
CA LEU A 334 31.87 7.90 -24.25
C LEU A 334 33.29 7.33 -24.33
N ALA A 335 33.53 6.17 -23.72
CA ALA A 335 34.83 5.49 -23.83
C ALA A 335 35.18 5.17 -25.28
N GLY A 336 34.22 4.67 -26.07
CA GLY A 336 34.40 4.40 -27.50
C GLY A 336 34.72 5.64 -28.35
N VAL A 337 34.26 6.82 -27.95
CA VAL A 337 34.62 8.10 -28.58
C VAL A 337 36.04 8.54 -28.18
N PHE A 338 36.44 8.34 -26.93
CA PHE A 338 37.79 8.65 -26.45
C PHE A 338 38.87 7.72 -27.03
N PHE A 339 38.56 6.46 -27.31
CA PHE A 339 39.49 5.52 -27.96
C PHE A 339 39.55 5.64 -29.50
N ARG A 340 38.75 6.54 -30.10
CA ARG A 340 38.75 6.83 -31.53
C ARG A 340 39.45 8.16 -31.91
N GLN A 341 40.01 8.88 -30.95
CA GLN A 341 40.92 10.02 -31.15
C GLN A 341 42.37 9.60 -30.94
#